data_AF-A0A2M7AYX5-F1
#
_entry.id   AF-A0A2M7AYX5-F1
#
_cell.length_a   1.000
_cell.length_b   1.000
_cell.length_c   1.000
_cell.angle_alpha   90.00
_cell.angle_beta   90.00
_cell.angle_gamma   90.00
#
_symmetry.space_group_name_H-M   'P 1'
#
loop_
_entity.id
_entity.type
_entity.pdbx_description
1 polymer ?
#
loop_
_entity_poly.entity_id
_entity_poly.type
_entity_poly.pdbx_seq_one_letter_code
_entity_poly.pdbx_strand_id
1 'polypeptide(L)'
;MKKNFYALLILLLMLSSKTFAREDEYTKMAKEFSESASLLPQPKIAIMPFVYLDKRISDGGPIVSERLTTRIVKLKKFQVIERQLLEKVLTEQNLGTTGRYN
;
A
#
# COMPACT_ATOMS: atom_id res chain seq x y z
N MET A 1 29.62 8.79 44.50
CA MET A 1 29.78 7.99 43.26
C MET A 1 28.56 7.17 42.85
N LYS A 2 27.78 6.57 43.79
CA LYS A 2 26.64 5.69 43.46
C LYS A 2 25.48 6.38 42.69
N LYS A 3 25.19 7.66 42.96
CA LYS A 3 24.13 8.43 42.25
C LYS A 3 24.39 8.56 40.75
N ASN A 4 25.65 8.83 40.37
CA ASN A 4 26.05 8.98 38.96
C ASN A 4 26.06 7.62 38.24
N PHE A 5 26.30 6.53 38.98
CA PHE A 5 26.23 5.16 38.46
C PHE A 5 24.79 4.75 38.11
N TYR A 6 23.83 5.05 38.98
CA TYR A 6 22.41 4.80 38.67
C TYR A 6 21.90 5.67 37.52
N ALA A 7 22.35 6.91 37.41
CA ALA A 7 22.01 7.77 36.27
C ALA A 7 22.52 7.21 34.94
N LEU A 8 23.75 6.66 34.92
CA LEU A 8 24.31 5.99 33.75
C LEU A 8 23.53 4.72 33.41
N LEU A 9 23.12 3.95 34.42
CA LEU A 9 22.33 2.72 34.24
C LEU A 9 20.94 3.00 33.63
N ILE A 10 20.27 4.08 34.07
CA ILE A 10 18.96 4.50 33.53
C ILE A 10 19.10 4.97 32.08
N LEU A 11 20.16 5.72 31.76
CA LEU A 11 20.44 6.15 30.39
C LEU A 11 20.69 4.95 29.47
N LEU A 12 21.46 3.96 29.94
CA LEU A 12 21.73 2.73 29.19
C LEU A 12 20.45 1.91 28.94
N LEU A 13 19.53 1.88 29.91
CA LEU A 13 18.25 1.18 29.75
C LEU A 13 17.37 1.83 28.67
N MET A 14 17.39 3.16 28.57
CA MET A 14 16.61 3.91 27.57
C MET A 14 17.13 3.71 26.14
N LEU A 15 18.44 3.49 25.95
CA LEU A 15 19.02 3.23 24.62
C LEU A 15 18.70 1.83 24.08
N SER A 16 18.40 0.86 24.94
CA SER A 16 18.09 -0.52 24.53
C SER A 16 16.69 -0.69 23.92
N SER A 17 15.83 0.32 24.02
CA SER A 17 14.45 0.32 23.50
C SER A 17 14.38 0.59 21.99
N LYS A 18 15.33 0.11 21.19
CA LYS A 18 15.15 0.09 19.73
C LYS A 18 14.31 -1.12 19.39
N THR A 19 12.99 -0.95 19.45
CA THR A 19 12.05 -1.95 18.96
C THR A 19 12.30 -2.11 17.46
N PHE A 20 12.75 -3.30 17.05
CA PHE A 20 12.78 -3.67 15.65
C PHE A 20 11.33 -3.79 15.18
N ALA A 21 10.77 -2.71 14.64
CA ALA A 21 9.52 -2.77 13.93
C ALA A 21 9.75 -3.64 12.68
N ARG A 22 9.26 -4.89 12.72
CA ARG A 22 9.28 -5.81 11.58
C ARG A 22 8.58 -5.12 10.40
N GLU A 23 9.32 -4.93 9.31
CA GLU A 23 8.77 -4.33 8.10
C GLU A 23 7.68 -5.25 7.54
N ASP A 24 6.46 -4.71 7.42
CA ASP A 24 5.31 -5.42 6.88
C ASP A 24 5.52 -5.66 5.38
N GLU A 25 5.17 -6.86 4.88
CA GLU A 25 5.38 -7.27 3.47
C GLU A 25 4.70 -6.31 2.48
N TYR A 26 3.53 -5.76 2.84
CA TYR A 26 2.85 -4.74 2.05
C TYR A 26 3.63 -3.43 1.97
N THR A 27 4.42 -3.10 3.00
CA THR A 27 5.27 -1.91 3.02
C THR A 27 6.46 -2.09 2.09
N LYS A 28 7.04 -3.30 2.08
CA LYS A 28 8.11 -3.65 1.14
C LYS A 28 7.65 -3.54 -0.31
N MET A 29 6.52 -4.16 -0.67
CA MET A 29 5.95 -4.06 -2.01
C MET A 29 5.65 -2.60 -2.41
N ALA A 30 5.03 -1.82 -1.52
CA ALA A 30 4.72 -0.42 -1.80
C ALA A 30 5.99 0.42 -2.04
N LYS A 31 7.10 0.13 -1.34
CA LYS A 31 8.41 0.76 -1.59
C LYS A 31 8.96 0.38 -2.96
N GLU A 32 9.01 -0.90 -3.29
CA GLU A 32 9.53 -1.40 -4.57
C GLU A 32 8.76 -0.76 -5.76
N PHE A 33 7.44 -0.66 -5.66
CA PHE A 33 6.63 0.06 -6.65
C PHE A 33 7.00 1.55 -6.71
N SER A 34 7.15 2.19 -5.56
CA SER A 34 7.50 3.62 -5.50
C SER A 34 8.89 3.92 -6.06
N GLU A 35 9.84 3.02 -5.84
CA GLU A 35 11.22 3.13 -6.34
C GLU A 35 11.26 2.97 -7.86
N SER A 36 10.57 1.98 -8.41
CA SER A 36 10.48 1.80 -9.87
C SER A 36 9.77 2.98 -10.55
N ALA A 37 8.81 3.62 -9.88
CA ALA A 37 8.09 4.78 -10.40
C ALA A 37 8.81 6.12 -10.20
N SER A 38 9.94 6.16 -9.48
CA SER A 38 10.68 7.40 -9.18
C SER A 38 11.21 8.14 -10.42
N LEU A 39 11.34 7.43 -11.54
CA LEU A 39 11.76 7.98 -12.83
C LEU A 39 10.63 8.72 -13.57
N LEU A 40 9.38 8.57 -13.12
CA LEU A 40 8.22 9.15 -13.77
C LEU A 40 7.82 10.47 -13.09
N PRO A 41 7.54 11.55 -13.84
CA PRO A 41 6.97 12.76 -13.27
C PRO A 41 5.53 12.49 -12.84
N GLN A 42 5.26 12.58 -11.53
CA GLN A 42 3.95 12.36 -10.91
C GLN A 42 3.31 11.00 -11.24
N PRO A 43 3.89 9.90 -10.74
CA PRO A 43 3.42 8.57 -11.10
C PRO A 43 2.01 8.34 -10.54
N LYS A 44 1.13 7.84 -11.41
CA LYS A 44 -0.24 7.46 -11.06
C LYS A 44 -0.34 5.96 -10.96
N ILE A 45 -1.13 5.47 -10.00
CA ILE A 45 -1.33 4.03 -9.83
C ILE A 45 -2.78 3.72 -9.52
N ALA A 46 -3.21 2.57 -10.01
CA ALA A 46 -4.49 1.97 -9.73
C ALA A 46 -4.27 0.52 -9.26
N ILE A 47 -4.94 0.14 -8.18
CA ILE A 47 -4.87 -1.22 -7.65
C ILE A 47 -6.24 -1.87 -7.84
N MET A 48 -6.28 -2.92 -8.66
CA MET A 48 -7.48 -3.68 -8.89
C MET A 48 -7.62 -4.80 -7.86
N PRO A 49 -8.85 -5.13 -7.42
CA PRO A 49 -9.10 -6.29 -6.58
C PRO A 49 -8.59 -7.57 -7.24
N PHE A 50 -7.84 -8.38 -6.49
CA PHE A 50 -7.44 -9.71 -6.97
C PHE A 50 -8.67 -10.62 -7.05
N VAL A 51 -8.88 -11.23 -8.22
CA VAL A 51 -9.96 -12.21 -8.45
C VAL A 51 -9.39 -13.62 -8.43
N TYR A 52 -10.14 -14.56 -7.85
CA TYR A 52 -9.76 -15.96 -7.86
C TYR A 52 -10.10 -16.58 -9.22
N LEU A 53 -9.10 -17.19 -9.87
CA LEU A 53 -9.25 -17.80 -11.20
C LEU A 53 -10.10 -19.07 -11.19
N ASP A 54 -10.23 -19.72 -10.04
CA ASP A 54 -11.05 -20.91 -9.82
C ASP A 54 -12.52 -20.60 -9.47
N LYS A 55 -12.94 -19.35 -9.70
CA LYS A 55 -14.29 -18.85 -9.41
C LYS A 55 -14.68 -18.87 -7.94
N ARG A 56 -13.73 -19.05 -7.00
CA ARG A 56 -14.03 -18.89 -5.58
C ARG A 56 -14.39 -17.45 -5.25
N ILE A 57 -15.41 -17.30 -4.41
CA ILE A 57 -15.81 -16.00 -3.84
C ILE A 57 -15.16 -15.92 -2.45
N SER A 58 -14.26 -14.96 -2.26
CA SER A 58 -13.60 -14.72 -0.98
C SER A 58 -13.18 -13.25 -0.87
N ASP A 59 -13.26 -12.72 0.35
CA ASP A 59 -12.86 -11.34 0.67
C ASP A 59 -11.33 -11.14 0.67
N GLY A 60 -10.54 -12.21 0.50
CA GLY A 60 -9.08 -12.15 0.52
C GLY A 60 -8.51 -11.17 -0.51
N GLY A 61 -9.00 -11.23 -1.75
CA GLY A 61 -8.55 -10.35 -2.83
C GLY A 61 -8.81 -8.86 -2.55
N PRO A 62 -10.05 -8.46 -2.21
CA PRO A 62 -10.36 -7.11 -1.76
C PRO A 62 -9.51 -6.64 -0.57
N ILE A 63 -9.33 -7.47 0.46
CA ILE A 63 -8.55 -7.13 1.66
C ILE A 63 -7.08 -6.86 1.32
N VAL A 64 -6.45 -7.72 0.51
CA VAL A 64 -5.05 -7.55 0.07
C VAL A 64 -4.89 -6.23 -0.69
N SER A 65 -5.84 -5.95 -1.58
CA SER A 65 -5.82 -4.74 -2.42
C SER A 65 -5.96 -3.47 -1.58
N GLU A 66 -6.83 -3.48 -0.57
CA GLU A 66 -7.03 -2.35 0.34
C GLU A 66 -5.80 -2.09 1.21
N ARG A 67 -5.18 -3.15 1.75
CA ARG A 67 -3.95 -3.03 2.53
C ARG A 67 -2.81 -2.45 1.70
N LEU A 68 -2.64 -2.94 0.48
CA LEU A 68 -1.61 -2.44 -0.43
C LEU A 68 -1.87 -0.97 -0.81
N THR A 69 -3.13 -0.63 -1.14
CA THR A 69 -3.54 0.76 -1.42
C THR A 69 -3.19 1.67 -0.25
N THR A 70 -3.54 1.26 0.97
CA THR A 70 -3.23 2.00 2.19
C THR A 70 -1.72 2.25 2.34
N ARG A 71 -0.87 1.25 2.08
CA ARG A 71 0.59 1.42 2.16
C ARG A 71 1.11 2.36 1.09
N ILE A 72 0.63 2.25 -0.14
CA ILE A 72 1.01 3.12 -1.26
C ILE A 72 0.62 4.58 -0.99
N VAL A 73 -0.62 4.83 -0.54
CA VAL A 73 -1.08 6.17 -0.15
C VAL A 73 -0.20 6.76 0.95
N LYS A 74 0.16 5.95 1.96
CA LYS A 74 1.02 6.40 3.06
C LYS A 74 2.42 6.83 2.61
N LEU A 75 2.97 6.21 1.57
CA LEU A 75 4.27 6.61 1.02
C LEU A 75 4.22 7.95 0.28
N LYS A 76 3.03 8.42 -0.15
CA LYS A 76 2.82 9.69 -0.87
C LYS A 76 3.67 9.86 -2.13
N LYS A 77 4.13 8.75 -2.71
CA LYS A 77 4.94 8.74 -3.94
C LYS A 77 4.09 8.62 -5.20
N PHE A 78 2.89 8.08 -5.07
CA PHE A 78 1.92 7.94 -6.14
C PHE A 78 0.70 8.81 -5.93
N GLN A 79 0.12 9.26 -7.04
CA GLN A 79 -1.29 9.66 -7.07
C GLN A 79 -2.14 8.40 -7.30
N VAL A 80 -2.84 7.97 -6.26
CA VAL A 80 -3.76 6.82 -6.35
C VAL A 80 -5.02 7.25 -7.08
N ILE A 81 -5.35 6.56 -8.17
CA ILE A 81 -6.58 6.78 -8.92
C ILE A 81 -7.70 6.01 -8.23
N GLU A 82 -8.84 6.67 -8.02
CA GLU A 82 -10.01 6.05 -7.42
C GLU A 82 -10.57 4.92 -8.29
N ARG A 83 -10.87 3.80 -7.64
CA ARG A 83 -11.36 2.57 -8.27
C ARG A 83 -12.66 2.77 -9.04
N GLN A 84 -13.57 3.58 -8.50
CA GLN A 84 -14.87 3.87 -9.11
C GLN A 84 -14.73 4.60 -10.44
N LEU A 85 -13.71 5.46 -10.58
CA LEU A 85 -13.42 6.14 -11.83
C LEU A 85 -12.99 5.14 -12.91
N LEU A 86 -12.17 4.15 -12.54
CA LEU A 86 -11.69 3.14 -13.47
C LEU A 86 -12.75 2.11 -13.83
N GLU A 87 -13.53 1.64 -12.85
CA GLU A 87 -14.68 0.77 -13.12
C GLU A 87 -15.69 1.45 -14.04
N LYS A 88 -15.93 2.75 -13.86
CA LYS A 88 -16.78 3.54 -14.75
C LYS A 88 -16.19 3.63 -16.16
N VAL A 89 -14.91 3.98 -16.31
CA VAL A 89 -14.25 4.03 -17.62
C VAL A 89 -14.23 2.67 -18.31
N LEU A 90 -13.95 1.59 -17.58
CA LEU A 90 -13.96 0.22 -18.11
C LEU A 90 -15.37 -0.22 -18.49
N THR A 91 -16.39 0.15 -17.70
CA THR A 91 -17.79 -0.12 -18.00
C THR A 91 -18.22 0.67 -19.23
N GLU A 92 -17.89 1.95 -19.32
CA GLU A 92 -18.16 2.80 -20.48
C GLU A 92 -17.44 2.31 -21.74
N GLN A 93 -16.19 1.85 -21.63
CA GLN A 93 -15.48 1.24 -22.76
C GLN A 93 -16.12 -0.08 -23.19
N ASN A 94 -16.54 -0.94 -22.25
CA ASN A 94 -17.25 -2.17 -22.56
C ASN A 94 -18.63 -1.89 -23.17
N LEU A 95 -19.35 -0.87 -22.70
CA LEU A 95 -20.64 -0.43 -23.25
C LEU A 95 -20.48 0.17 -24.65
N GLY A 96 -19.44 0.98 -24.87
CA GLY A 96 -19.12 1.57 -26.17
C GLY A 96 -18.67 0.53 -27.20
N THR A 97 -17.97 -0.52 -26.77
CA THR A 97 -17.58 -1.65 -27.63
C THR A 97 -18.70 -2.65 -27.88
N THR A 98 -19.66 -2.80 -26.94
CA THR A 98 -20.83 -3.67 -27.11
C THR A 98 -22.04 -2.99 -27.73
N GLY A 99 -21.97 -1.68 -28.03
CA GLY A 99 -22.96 -0.97 -28.85
C GLY A 99 -24.38 -0.96 -28.29
N ARG A 100 -24.58 -1.10 -26.97
CA ARG A 100 -25.90 -0.96 -26.35
C ARG A 100 -26.19 0.50 -26.04
N TYR A 101 -26.45 1.27 -27.10
CA TYR A 101 -27.28 2.47 -27.02
C TYR A 101 -28.74 2.03 -27.14
N ASN A 102 -29.50 2.17 -26.05
CA ASN A 102 -30.96 2.31 -26.02
C ASN A 102 -31.29 3.25 -24.87
#